data_AF-A0A929HZX3-F1
#
_entry.id   AF-A0A929HZX3-F1
#
_cell.length_a   1.000
_cell.length_b   1.000
_cell.length_c   1.000
_cell.angle_alpha   90.00
_cell.angle_beta   90.00
_cell.angle_gamma   90.00
#
_symmetry.space_group_name_H-M   'P 1'
#
loop_
_entity.id
_entity.type
_entity.pdbx_description
1 polymer ?
#
loop_
_entity_poly.entity_id
_entity_poly.type
_entity_poly.pdbx_seq_one_letter_code
_entity_poly.pdbx_strand_id
1 'polypeptide(L)'
;MSSGDISSMIYQRKVRDDLGDFSLDGKTLLILMELDGKATLGALAGKTGLRMGAIRELIASLLKLGLVEKVEKETIPVDNDFLRNLLDELALALGPIASVLIEDEVQDLGHDVNNFPSYLVAELVDRLAGEIRREEKKAIFIKNMVNLIRAKGYVNS
;
A
#
# COMPACT_ATOMS: atom_id res chain seq x y z
N MET A 1 -10.25 -8.49 -15.33
CA MET A 1 -9.31 -7.84 -14.38
C MET A 1 -9.96 -6.53 -13.95
N SER A 2 -10.37 -6.43 -12.69
CA SER A 2 -11.02 -5.22 -12.17
C SER A 2 -9.98 -4.12 -11.95
N SER A 3 -10.40 -2.86 -11.83
CA SER A 3 -9.50 -1.75 -11.48
C SER A 3 -8.87 -1.90 -10.09
N GLY A 4 -9.50 -2.65 -9.19
CA GLY A 4 -8.95 -2.97 -7.86
C GLY A 4 -7.74 -3.92 -7.89
N ASP A 5 -7.66 -4.82 -8.87
CA ASP A 5 -6.54 -5.79 -8.95
C ASP A 5 -5.21 -5.13 -9.36
N ILE A 6 -5.27 -4.01 -10.08
CA ILE A 6 -4.07 -3.34 -10.60
C ILE A 6 -3.53 -2.28 -9.65
N SER A 7 -4.38 -1.67 -8.81
CA SER A 7 -3.97 -0.60 -7.89
C SER A 7 -2.96 -1.10 -6.87
N SER A 8 -3.04 -2.36 -6.46
CA SER A 8 -2.13 -2.99 -5.50
C SER A 8 -0.81 -3.50 -6.10
N MET A 9 -0.67 -3.47 -7.43
CA MET A 9 0.56 -3.95 -8.08
C MET A 9 1.72 -2.98 -7.85
N ILE A 10 2.90 -3.54 -7.68
CA ILE A 10 4.16 -2.80 -7.52
C ILE A 10 5.05 -3.09 -8.72
N TYR A 11 5.67 -2.04 -9.27
CA TYR A 11 6.62 -2.14 -10.36
C TYR A 11 7.91 -1.43 -10.00
N GLN A 12 9.03 -1.91 -10.53
CA GLN A 12 10.33 -1.27 -10.41
C GLN A 12 10.96 -1.08 -11.79
N ARG A 13 11.74 -0.01 -11.94
CA ARG A 13 12.58 0.19 -13.13
C ARG A 13 13.69 -0.86 -13.20
N LYS A 14 13.97 -1.37 -14.40
CA LYS A 14 15.15 -2.18 -14.66
C LYS A 14 16.37 -1.28 -14.82
N VAL A 15 17.47 -1.60 -14.15
CA VAL A 15 18.76 -0.96 -14.40
C VAL A 15 19.27 -1.45 -15.75
N ARG A 16 19.35 -0.54 -16.73
CA ARG A 16 19.84 -0.82 -18.07
C ARG A 16 20.73 0.33 -18.54
N ASP A 17 21.79 0.00 -19.24
CA ASP A 17 22.75 0.98 -19.77
C ASP A 17 22.21 1.70 -21.02
N ASP A 18 21.20 1.14 -21.69
CA ASP A 18 20.57 1.66 -22.91
C ASP A 18 19.35 2.56 -22.64
N LEU A 19 19.11 2.95 -21.39
CA LEU A 19 17.93 3.76 -21.02
C LEU A 19 17.84 5.09 -21.80
N GLY A 20 18.99 5.69 -22.09
CA GLY A 20 19.10 6.96 -22.82
C GLY A 20 18.75 6.85 -24.31
N ASP A 21 18.66 5.64 -24.86
CA ASP A 21 18.35 5.40 -26.27
C ASP A 21 16.83 5.38 -26.53
N PHE A 22 16.02 5.34 -25.46
CA PHE A 22 14.56 5.38 -25.56
C PHE A 22 14.06 6.84 -25.62
N SER A 23 13.34 7.17 -26.70
CA SER A 23 12.58 8.42 -26.76
C SER A 23 11.34 8.30 -25.86
N LEU A 24 11.45 8.78 -24.63
CA LEU A 24 10.37 8.85 -23.67
C LEU A 24 9.83 10.28 -23.60
N ASP A 25 8.51 10.44 -23.60
CA ASP A 25 7.91 11.74 -23.28
C ASP A 25 8.11 12.07 -21.79
N GLY A 26 8.02 13.37 -21.45
CA GLY A 26 8.30 13.83 -20.08
C GLY A 26 7.41 13.19 -19.01
N LYS A 27 6.18 12.79 -19.38
CA LYS A 27 5.24 12.13 -18.47
C LYS A 27 5.65 10.67 -18.21
N THR A 28 6.08 9.96 -19.23
CA THR A 28 6.55 8.58 -19.15
C THR A 28 7.85 8.50 -18.37
N LEU A 29 8.77 9.45 -18.59
CA LEU A 29 10.01 9.54 -17.83
C LEU A 29 9.77 9.81 -16.33
N LEU A 30 8.87 10.75 -16.02
CA LEU A 30 8.49 11.04 -14.64
C LEU A 30 7.95 9.80 -13.92
N ILE A 31 7.06 9.05 -14.58
CA ILE A 31 6.49 7.83 -14.01
C ILE A 31 7.54 6.74 -13.85
N LEU A 32 8.41 6.54 -14.84
CA LEU A 32 9.51 5.60 -14.75
C LEU A 32 10.44 5.90 -13.57
N MET A 33 10.68 7.18 -13.28
CA MET A 33 11.51 7.60 -12.14
C MET A 33 10.88 7.30 -10.78
N GLU A 34 9.56 7.33 -10.68
CA GLU A 34 8.79 7.05 -9.46
C GLU A 34 8.66 5.54 -9.16
N LEU A 35 8.92 4.67 -10.14
CA LEU A 35 8.84 3.21 -9.98
C LEU A 35 10.11 2.64 -9.33
N ASP A 36 10.13 2.70 -7.99
CA ASP A 36 11.24 2.24 -7.15
C ASP A 36 11.04 0.84 -6.55
N GLY A 37 9.94 0.16 -6.87
CA GLY A 37 9.60 -1.15 -6.31
C GLY A 37 9.03 -1.13 -4.90
N LYS A 38 8.57 0.02 -4.41
CA LYS A 38 7.95 0.17 -3.08
C LYS A 38 6.49 0.59 -3.17
N ALA A 39 6.19 1.62 -3.96
CA ALA A 39 4.84 2.15 -4.06
C ALA A 39 3.95 1.31 -4.99
N THR A 40 2.68 1.17 -4.61
CA THR A 40 1.65 0.57 -5.47
C THR A 40 1.25 1.53 -6.58
N LEU A 41 0.65 1.01 -7.66
CA LEU A 41 0.11 1.85 -8.74
C LEU A 41 -1.02 2.78 -8.25
N GLY A 42 -1.76 2.38 -7.22
CA GLY A 42 -2.77 3.22 -6.57
C GLY A 42 -2.15 4.40 -5.82
N ALA A 43 -1.12 4.14 -5.00
CA ALA A 43 -0.37 5.20 -4.31
C ALA A 43 0.29 6.15 -5.33
N LEU A 44 0.84 5.61 -6.42
CA LEU A 44 1.41 6.40 -7.51
C LEU A 44 0.36 7.29 -8.20
N ALA A 45 -0.85 6.75 -8.44
CA ALA A 45 -1.96 7.53 -8.99
C ALA A 45 -2.36 8.70 -8.07
N GLY A 46 -2.46 8.44 -6.76
CA GLY A 46 -2.74 9.47 -5.76
C GLY A 46 -1.66 10.56 -5.73
N LYS A 47 -0.38 10.17 -5.74
CA LYS A 47 0.77 11.10 -5.73
C LYS A 47 0.88 11.95 -6.99
N THR A 48 0.62 11.37 -8.15
CA THR A 48 0.81 12.02 -9.46
C THR A 48 -0.45 12.71 -9.98
N GLY A 49 -1.60 12.50 -9.33
CA GLY A 49 -2.91 12.97 -9.80
C GLY A 49 -3.39 12.29 -11.09
N LEU A 50 -2.73 11.21 -11.52
CA LEU A 50 -3.10 10.49 -12.73
C LEU A 50 -4.22 9.49 -12.48
N ARG A 51 -5.13 9.39 -13.44
CA ARG A 51 -6.18 8.35 -13.40
C ARG A 51 -5.57 6.96 -13.62
N MET A 52 -6.13 5.95 -12.96
CA MET A 52 -5.69 4.56 -13.10
C MET A 52 -5.64 4.03 -14.54
N GLY A 53 -6.54 4.50 -15.42
CA GLY A 53 -6.48 4.16 -16.85
C GLY A 53 -5.19 4.63 -17.52
N ALA A 54 -4.76 5.87 -17.24
CA ALA A 54 -3.52 6.41 -17.77
C ALA A 54 -2.29 5.71 -17.17
N ILE A 55 -2.31 5.42 -15.86
CA ILE A 55 -1.24 4.63 -15.22
C ILE A 55 -1.12 3.25 -15.89
N ARG A 56 -2.24 2.58 -16.15
CA ARG A 56 -2.26 1.27 -16.82
C ARG A 56 -1.62 1.33 -18.20
N GLU A 57 -1.95 2.32 -19.01
CA GLU A 57 -1.38 2.50 -20.36
C GLU A 57 0.14 2.76 -20.33
N LEU A 58 0.57 3.60 -19.39
CA LEU A 58 1.99 3.91 -19.20
C LEU A 58 2.78 2.68 -18.75
N ILE A 59 2.28 1.94 -17.76
CA ILE A 59 2.92 0.71 -17.28
C ILE A 59 2.96 -0.36 -18.39
N ALA A 60 1.89 -0.54 -19.16
CA ALA A 60 1.88 -1.46 -20.29
C ALA A 60 2.94 -1.09 -21.35
N SER A 61 3.12 0.20 -21.61
CA SER A 61 4.14 0.69 -22.55
C SER A 61 5.55 0.45 -22.03
N LEU A 62 5.82 0.77 -20.75
CA LEU A 62 7.12 0.52 -20.12
C LEU A 62 7.47 -0.97 -20.03
N LEU A 63 6.48 -1.84 -19.77
CA LEU A 63 6.65 -3.29 -19.79
C LEU A 63 7.01 -3.79 -21.20
N LYS A 64 6.32 -3.29 -22.23
CA LYS A 64 6.59 -3.66 -23.63
C LYS A 64 8.01 -3.27 -24.06
N LEU A 65 8.52 -2.14 -23.55
CA LEU A 65 9.90 -1.68 -23.76
C LEU A 65 10.93 -2.41 -22.87
N GLY A 66 10.47 -3.22 -21.91
CA GLY A 66 11.33 -3.92 -20.96
C GLY A 66 12.06 -2.96 -20.01
N LEU A 67 11.48 -1.79 -19.74
CA LEU A 67 12.06 -0.75 -18.86
C LEU A 67 11.67 -0.93 -17.40
N VAL A 68 10.59 -1.68 -17.15
CA VAL A 68 10.10 -1.99 -15.81
C VAL A 68 9.79 -3.47 -15.69
N GLU A 69 9.73 -3.95 -14.47
CA GLU A 69 9.20 -5.28 -14.14
C GLU A 69 8.24 -5.19 -12.96
N LYS A 70 7.30 -6.14 -12.92
CA LYS A 70 6.46 -6.32 -11.75
C LYS A 70 7.32 -6.85 -10.62
N VAL A 71 7.25 -6.18 -9.48
CA VAL A 71 7.87 -6.67 -8.26
C VAL A 71 6.94 -7.74 -7.69
N GLU A 72 7.29 -9.00 -7.91
CA GLU A 72 6.76 -10.10 -7.10
C GLU A 72 7.50 -10.08 -5.77
N LYS A 73 7.14 -9.13 -4.91
CA LYS A 73 7.42 -9.32 -3.49
C LYS A 73 6.49 -10.43 -3.05
N GLU A 74 7.05 -11.49 -2.47
CA GLU A 74 6.30 -12.35 -1.58
C GLU A 74 5.82 -11.47 -0.43
N THR A 75 4.72 -10.77 -0.64
CA THR A 75 4.09 -9.97 0.39
C THR A 75 3.44 -10.98 1.30
N ILE A 76 4.08 -11.28 2.43
CA ILE A 76 3.45 -12.08 3.48
C ILE A 76 2.25 -11.25 3.94
N PRO A 77 1.02 -11.65 3.61
CA PRO A 77 -0.15 -10.92 4.04
C PRO A 77 -0.27 -11.04 5.55
N VAL A 78 -0.89 -10.06 6.18
CA VAL A 78 -1.29 -10.23 7.58
C VAL A 78 -2.24 -11.39 7.70
N ASP A 79 -2.12 -12.15 8.79
CA ASP A 79 -3.08 -13.21 9.07
C ASP A 79 -4.45 -12.66 9.49
N ASN A 80 -5.48 -13.48 9.32
CA ASN A 80 -6.86 -13.12 9.69
C ASN A 80 -7.00 -12.82 11.19
N ASP A 81 -6.18 -13.47 12.02
CA ASP A 81 -6.18 -13.21 13.47
C ASP A 81 -5.75 -11.78 13.76
N PHE A 82 -4.72 -11.27 13.06
CA PHE A 82 -4.31 -9.88 13.18
C PHE A 82 -5.44 -8.93 12.80
N LEU A 83 -6.09 -9.14 11.65
CA LEU A 83 -7.20 -8.28 11.18
C LEU A 83 -8.37 -8.27 12.17
N ARG A 84 -8.71 -9.43 12.76
CA ARG A 84 -9.74 -9.51 13.80
C ARG A 84 -9.37 -8.71 15.05
N ASN A 85 -8.14 -8.88 15.54
CA ASN A 85 -7.67 -8.12 16.70
C ASN A 85 -7.62 -6.61 16.42
N LEU A 86 -7.19 -6.21 15.22
CA LEU A 86 -7.21 -4.81 14.80
C LEU A 86 -8.63 -4.23 14.84
N LEU A 87 -9.60 -4.97 14.28
CA LEU A 87 -11.01 -4.59 14.29
C LEU A 87 -11.56 -4.50 15.72
N ASP A 88 -11.32 -5.51 16.55
CA ASP A 88 -11.81 -5.57 17.93
C ASP A 88 -11.27 -4.38 18.75
N GLU A 89 -9.95 -4.13 18.67
CA GLU A 89 -9.31 -3.03 19.39
C GLU A 89 -9.77 -1.65 18.90
N LEU A 90 -9.92 -1.46 17.58
CA LEU A 90 -10.43 -0.21 17.03
C LEU A 90 -11.91 0.01 17.38
N ALA A 91 -12.70 -1.05 17.41
CA ALA A 91 -14.11 -1.00 17.80
C ALA A 91 -14.31 -0.60 19.26
N LEU A 92 -13.39 -0.93 20.16
CA LEU A 92 -13.41 -0.42 21.56
C LEU A 92 -13.27 1.11 21.61
N ALA A 93 -12.58 1.71 20.63
CA ALA A 93 -12.37 3.15 20.54
C ALA A 93 -13.50 3.88 19.81
N LEU A 94 -13.90 3.37 18.64
CA LEU A 94 -14.75 4.05 17.66
C LEU A 94 -16.11 3.36 17.44
N GLY A 95 -16.31 2.16 17.97
CA GLY A 95 -17.53 1.39 17.80
C GLY A 95 -17.63 0.71 16.42
N PRO A 96 -18.85 0.42 15.95
CA PRO A 96 -19.07 -0.37 14.73
C PRO A 96 -18.45 0.21 13.45
N ILE A 97 -18.18 1.53 13.42
CA ILE A 97 -17.58 2.21 12.26
C ILE A 97 -16.13 1.75 11.99
N ALA A 98 -15.49 1.09 12.95
CA ALA A 98 -14.12 0.58 12.84
C ALA A 98 -13.90 -0.28 11.58
N SER A 99 -14.89 -1.10 11.20
CA SER A 99 -14.81 -1.94 10.00
C SER A 99 -14.65 -1.12 8.73
N VAL A 100 -15.48 -0.09 8.56
CA VAL A 100 -15.45 0.81 7.40
C VAL A 100 -14.14 1.61 7.37
N LEU A 101 -13.67 2.11 8.52
CA LEU A 101 -12.41 2.86 8.60
C LEU A 101 -11.19 2.00 8.21
N ILE A 102 -11.16 0.72 8.61
CA ILE A 102 -10.08 -0.18 8.21
C ILE A 102 -10.10 -0.40 6.70
N GLU A 103 -11.28 -0.63 6.11
CA GLU A 103 -11.42 -0.78 4.66
C GLU A 103 -10.97 0.49 3.91
N ASP A 104 -11.41 1.66 4.36
CA ASP A 104 -11.05 2.95 3.76
C ASP A 104 -9.53 3.20 3.82
N GLU A 105 -8.90 3.04 4.97
CA GLU A 105 -7.45 3.25 5.11
C GLU A 105 -6.61 2.24 4.33
N VAL A 106 -7.03 0.98 4.29
CA VAL A 106 -6.36 -0.05 3.47
C VAL A 106 -6.49 0.28 1.98
N GLN A 107 -7.66 0.75 1.54
CA GLN A 107 -7.89 1.16 0.17
C GLN A 107 -7.10 2.41 -0.19
N ASP A 108 -6.96 3.37 0.72
CA ASP A 108 -6.15 4.58 0.55
C ASP A 108 -4.64 4.27 0.45
N LEU A 109 -4.19 3.19 1.10
CA LEU A 109 -2.85 2.63 0.89
C LEU A 109 -2.73 1.86 -0.45
N GLY A 110 -3.83 1.71 -1.19
CA GLY A 110 -3.87 1.03 -2.49
C GLY A 110 -3.91 -0.49 -2.39
N HIS A 111 -4.32 -1.04 -1.24
CA HIS A 111 -4.35 -2.48 -0.97
C HIS A 111 -5.77 -3.00 -0.75
N ASP A 112 -5.90 -4.32 -0.69
CA ASP A 112 -7.12 -5.03 -0.32
C ASP A 112 -6.94 -5.62 1.07
N VAL A 113 -8.00 -5.56 1.91
CA VAL A 113 -7.95 -6.05 3.29
C VAL A 113 -7.55 -7.53 3.36
N ASN A 114 -7.99 -8.35 2.40
CA ASN A 114 -7.69 -9.80 2.39
C ASN A 114 -6.25 -10.11 1.99
N ASN A 115 -5.52 -9.13 1.45
CA ASN A 115 -4.14 -9.29 1.01
C ASN A 115 -3.26 -8.12 1.50
N PHE A 116 -3.58 -7.59 2.68
CA PHE A 116 -2.86 -6.44 3.21
C PHE A 116 -1.44 -6.83 3.64
N PRO A 117 -0.39 -6.15 3.15
CA PRO A 117 0.98 -6.57 3.39
C PRO A 117 1.44 -6.28 4.83
N SER A 118 2.07 -7.27 5.47
CA SER A 118 2.59 -7.18 6.84
C SER A 118 3.54 -5.99 7.08
N TYR A 119 4.34 -5.59 6.08
CA TYR A 119 5.28 -4.47 6.21
C TYR A 119 4.61 -3.10 6.29
N LEU A 120 3.33 -2.95 5.89
CA LEU A 120 2.58 -1.68 6.00
C LEU A 120 1.72 -1.60 7.26
N VAL A 121 1.73 -2.62 8.11
CA VAL A 121 0.89 -2.68 9.31
C VAL A 121 1.16 -1.52 10.26
N ALA A 122 2.42 -1.09 10.38
CA ALA A 122 2.77 0.06 11.20
C ALA A 122 2.13 1.36 10.67
N GLU A 123 2.12 1.56 9.34
CA GLU A 123 1.50 2.74 8.72
C GLU A 123 -0.02 2.71 8.86
N LEU A 124 -0.65 1.55 8.67
CA LEU A 124 -2.10 1.39 8.87
C LEU A 124 -2.51 1.72 10.31
N VAL A 125 -1.77 1.22 11.29
CA VAL A 125 -2.05 1.49 12.71
C VAL A 125 -1.90 2.96 13.05
N ASP A 126 -0.89 3.64 12.49
CA ASP A 126 -0.68 5.07 12.72
C ASP A 126 -1.84 5.91 12.15
N ARG A 127 -2.28 5.60 10.93
CA ARG A 127 -3.45 6.25 10.29
C ARG A 127 -4.72 6.06 11.11
N LEU A 128 -5.04 4.82 11.49
CA LEU A 128 -6.22 4.50 12.29
C LEU A 128 -6.18 5.14 13.69
N ALA A 129 -4.99 5.29 14.28
CA ALA A 129 -4.83 6.02 15.54
C ALA A 129 -5.13 7.52 15.38
N GLY A 130 -4.93 8.09 14.18
CA GLY A 130 -5.34 9.44 13.82
C GLY A 130 -6.84 9.70 13.97
N GLU A 131 -7.66 8.68 13.72
CA GLU A 131 -9.13 8.76 13.81
C GLU A 131 -9.67 8.74 15.25
N ILE A 132 -8.85 8.31 16.23
CA ILE A 132 -9.26 8.20 17.63
C ILE A 132 -9.09 9.54 18.36
N ARG A 133 -10.20 10.26 18.56
CA ARG A 133 -10.21 11.57 19.26
C ARG A 133 -9.92 11.50 20.78
N ARG A 134 -10.23 10.37 21.41
CA ARG A 134 -10.05 10.18 22.86
C ARG A 134 -8.62 9.72 23.13
N GLU A 135 -7.77 10.61 23.61
CA GLU A 135 -6.33 10.35 23.83
C GLU A 135 -6.08 9.10 24.69
N GLU A 136 -6.88 8.87 25.73
CA GLU A 136 -6.74 7.66 26.55
C GLU A 136 -6.94 6.37 25.74
N LYS A 137 -7.91 6.36 24.82
CA LYS A 137 -8.25 5.21 24.00
C LYS A 137 -7.24 5.04 22.88
N LYS A 138 -6.77 6.16 22.30
CA LYS A 138 -5.71 6.18 21.30
C LYS A 138 -4.43 5.56 21.85
N ALA A 139 -4.01 5.97 23.05
CA ALA A 139 -2.83 5.43 23.69
C ALA A 139 -2.93 3.91 23.96
N ILE A 140 -4.11 3.45 24.40
CA ILE A 140 -4.38 2.01 24.60
C ILE A 140 -4.31 1.25 23.27
N PHE A 141 -4.99 1.76 22.24
CA PHE A 141 -5.01 1.18 20.90
C PHE A 141 -3.58 1.03 20.34
N ILE A 142 -2.79 2.11 20.32
CA ILE A 142 -1.41 2.08 19.82
C ILE A 142 -0.58 1.05 20.59
N LYS A 143 -0.68 1.05 21.93
CA LYS A 143 0.06 0.09 22.77
C LYS A 143 -0.30 -1.35 22.42
N ASN A 144 -1.59 -1.66 22.31
CA ASN A 144 -2.06 -3.01 22.01
C ASN A 144 -1.62 -3.46 20.61
N MET A 145 -1.72 -2.57 19.61
CA MET A 145 -1.27 -2.86 18.25
C MET A 145 0.23 -3.05 18.15
N VAL A 146 1.05 -2.22 18.81
CA VAL A 146 2.51 -2.40 18.83
C VAL A 146 2.89 -3.75 19.46
N ASN A 147 2.23 -4.15 20.54
CA ASN A 147 2.46 -5.46 21.15
C ASN A 147 2.10 -6.61 20.21
N LEU A 148 0.97 -6.50 19.51
CA LEU A 148 0.51 -7.50 18.56
C LEU A 148 1.45 -7.62 17.36
N ILE A 149 1.88 -6.50 16.78
CA ILE A 149 2.84 -6.45 15.67
C ILE A 149 4.15 -7.15 16.05
N ARG A 150 4.66 -6.88 17.26
CA ARG A 150 5.87 -7.53 17.78
C ARG A 150 5.67 -9.04 17.98
N ALA A 151 4.53 -9.43 18.56
CA ALA A 151 4.22 -10.86 18.77
C ALA A 151 4.11 -11.64 17.46
N LYS A 152 3.61 -11.00 16.39
CA LYS A 152 3.50 -11.58 15.06
C LYS A 152 4.78 -11.51 14.23
N GLY A 153 5.77 -10.70 14.63
CA GLY A 153 7.05 -10.57 13.93
C GLY A 153 6.99 -9.80 12.61
N TYR A 154 5.95 -8.99 12.39
CA TYR A 154 5.77 -8.22 11.15
C TYR A 154 6.77 -7.07 10.98
N VAL A 155 7.41 -6.64 12.08
CA VAL A 155 8.43 -5.59 12.08
C VAL A 155 9.69 -6.17 12.73
N ASN A 156 10.43 -6.97 11.96
CA ASN A 156 11.85 -7.21 12.22
C ASN A 156 12.64 -6.27 11.31
N SER A 157 13.40 -5.38 11.93
CA SER A 157 14.35 -4.45 11.29
C SER A 157 15.54 -5.20 10.72
#